data_AF-A0A352GJ76-F1
#
_entry.id   AF-A0A352GJ76-F1
#
_cell.length_a   1.000
_cell.length_b   1.000
_cell.length_c   1.000
_cell.angle_alpha   90.00
_cell.angle_beta   90.00
_cell.angle_gamma   90.00
#
_symmetry.space_group_name_H-M   'P 1'
#
loop_
_entity.id
_entity.type
_entity.pdbx_description
1 polymer ?
#
loop_
_entity_poly.entity_id
_entity_poly.type
_entity_poly.pdbx_seq_one_letter_code
_entity_poly.pdbx_strand_id
1 'polypeptide(L)'
;MTHRVLFAPEAQNDLKELYLYIAARAGDGRAMAYVERIEAYCLGFADFPERGTRRDDLFPGLRVVGFEGRVTLAFLVGADTVSFLRILYGGRDLGALAATE
;
A
#
# COMPACT_ATOMS: atom_id res chain seq x y z
N MET A 1 -8.60 -19.75 -6.02
CA MET A 1 -9.00 -18.64 -6.91
C MET A 1 -8.04 -17.51 -6.64
N THR A 2 -7.47 -16.91 -7.68
CA THR A 2 -6.47 -15.84 -7.55
C THR A 2 -7.20 -14.50 -7.49
N HIS A 3 -7.06 -13.74 -6.41
CA HIS A 3 -7.69 -12.43 -6.27
C HIS A 3 -7.04 -11.42 -7.22
N ARG A 4 -7.82 -10.47 -7.73
CA ARG A 4 -7.30 -9.36 -8.54
C ARG A 4 -6.80 -8.24 -7.63
N VAL A 5 -5.54 -7.85 -7.79
CA VAL A 5 -4.95 -6.74 -7.05
C VAL A 5 -5.25 -5.43 -7.78
N LEU A 6 -5.82 -4.47 -7.05
CA LEU A 6 -6.20 -3.15 -7.54
C LEU A 6 -5.55 -2.07 -6.68
N PHE A 7 -5.22 -0.94 -7.30
CA PHE A 7 -4.71 0.24 -6.61
C PHE A 7 -5.71 1.38 -6.76
N ALA A 8 -6.12 1.98 -5.66
CA ALA A 8 -6.91 3.20 -5.67
C ALA A 8 -6.09 4.37 -6.25
N PRO A 9 -6.74 5.41 -6.80
CA PRO A 9 -6.03 6.60 -7.28
C PRO A 9 -5.09 7.22 -6.24
N GLU A 10 -5.48 7.20 -4.97
CA GLU A 10 -4.69 7.69 -3.84
C GLU A 10 -3.45 6.83 -3.62
N ALA A 11 -3.56 5.50 -3.71
CA ALA A 11 -2.42 4.59 -3.61
C ALA A 11 -1.43 4.78 -4.77
N GLN A 12 -1.92 5.03 -5.99
CA GLN A 12 -1.07 5.35 -7.13
C GLN A 12 -0.35 6.69 -6.95
N ASN A 13 -1.04 7.70 -6.40
CA ASN A 13 -0.41 8.98 -6.07
C ASN A 13 0.64 8.82 -4.96
N ASP A 14 0.36 8.03 -3.93
CA ASP A 14 1.31 7.72 -2.87
C ASP A 14 2.61 7.08 -3.44
N LEU A 15 2.50 6.12 -4.38
CA LEU A 15 3.66 5.53 -5.07
C LEU A 15 4.43 6.56 -5.89
N LYS A 16 3.74 7.45 -6.59
CA LYS A 16 4.36 8.51 -7.37
C LYS A 16 5.10 9.52 -6.48
N GLU A 17 4.50 9.92 -5.36
CA GLU A 17 5.15 10.80 -4.37
C GLU A 17 6.38 10.13 -3.78
N LEU A 18 6.29 8.84 -3.46
CA LEU A 18 7.40 8.05 -2.97
C LEU A 18 8.54 7.96 -3.98
N TYR A 19 8.22 7.72 -5.26
CA TYR A 19 9.19 7.74 -6.35
C TYR A 19 9.95 9.08 -6.36
N LEU A 20 9.23 10.20 -6.43
CA LEU A 20 9.83 11.53 -6.50
C LEU A 20 10.70 11.83 -5.26
N TYR A 21 10.23 11.42 -4.07
CA TYR A 21 10.97 11.59 -2.83
C TYR A 21 12.32 10.85 -2.83
N ILE A 22 12.33 9.60 -3.30
CA ILE A 22 13.55 8.77 -3.38
C ILE A 22 14.44 9.25 -4.52
N ALA A 23 13.87 9.56 -5.69
CA ALA A 23 14.61 9.97 -6.88
C ALA A 23 15.44 11.23 -6.58
N ALA A 24 14.84 12.22 -5.89
CA ALA A 24 15.50 13.45 -5.47
C ALA A 24 16.70 13.22 -4.51
N ARG A 25 16.77 12.08 -3.82
CA ARG A 25 17.80 11.77 -2.80
C ARG A 25 18.82 10.73 -3.24
N ALA A 26 18.38 9.78 -4.04
CA ALA A 26 19.12 8.54 -4.32
C ALA A 26 19.21 8.23 -5.82
N GLY A 27 18.55 9.02 -6.68
CA GLY A 27 18.51 8.86 -8.13
C GLY A 27 17.34 7.99 -8.61
N ASP A 28 16.94 8.19 -9.87
CA ASP A 28 15.79 7.55 -10.50
C ASP A 28 15.84 6.01 -10.48
N GLY A 29 17.03 5.42 -10.74
CA GLY A 29 17.18 3.97 -10.75
C GLY A 29 16.86 3.31 -9.41
N ARG A 30 17.24 3.95 -8.29
CA ARG A 30 16.90 3.47 -6.95
C ARG A 30 15.43 3.70 -6.61
N ALA A 31 14.85 4.81 -7.08
CA ALA A 31 13.44 5.10 -6.88
C ALA A 31 12.54 4.09 -7.61
N MET A 32 12.84 3.80 -8.87
CA MET A 32 12.10 2.83 -9.67
C MET A 32 12.18 1.43 -9.05
N ALA A 33 13.40 0.96 -8.74
CA ALA A 33 13.59 -0.34 -8.11
C ALA A 33 12.90 -0.45 -6.73
N TYR A 34 12.71 0.66 -6.01
CA TYR A 34 11.97 0.64 -4.75
C TYR A 34 10.46 0.48 -5.00
N VAL A 35 9.89 1.23 -5.95
CA VAL A 35 8.46 1.16 -6.32
C VAL A 35 8.10 -0.20 -6.90
N GLU A 36 8.90 -0.73 -7.83
CA GLU A 36 8.65 -2.04 -8.46
C GLU A 36 8.58 -3.17 -7.41
N ARG A 37 9.42 -3.12 -6.37
CA ARG A 37 9.38 -4.12 -5.29
C ARG A 37 8.13 -3.99 -4.43
N ILE A 38 7.61 -2.78 -4.22
CA ILE A 38 6.33 -2.57 -3.53
C ILE A 38 5.20 -3.17 -4.37
N GLU A 39 5.16 -2.86 -5.67
CA GLU A 39 4.14 -3.39 -6.58
C GLU A 39 4.20 -4.92 -6.63
N ALA A 40 5.39 -5.50 -6.77
CA ALA A 40 5.58 -6.95 -6.75
C ALA A 40 5.09 -7.59 -5.44
N TYR A 41 5.35 -6.94 -4.30
CA TYR A 41 4.86 -7.38 -3.00
C TYR A 41 3.32 -7.34 -2.93
N CYS A 42 2.70 -6.26 -3.40
CA CYS A 42 1.24 -6.12 -3.48
C CYS A 42 0.61 -7.18 -4.39
N LEU A 43 1.21 -7.45 -5.55
CA LEU A 43 0.73 -8.48 -6.49
C LEU A 43 0.69 -9.87 -5.86
N GLY A 44 1.60 -10.17 -4.93
CA GLY A 44 1.58 -11.43 -4.20
C GLY A 44 0.30 -11.65 -3.36
N PHE A 45 -0.49 -10.60 -3.07
CA PHE A 45 -1.75 -10.72 -2.30
C PHE A 45 -2.86 -11.40 -3.10
N ALA A 46 -2.66 -11.58 -4.41
CA ALA A 46 -3.54 -12.36 -5.25
C ALA A 46 -3.73 -13.80 -4.73
N ASP A 47 -2.67 -14.43 -4.22
CA ASP A 47 -2.70 -15.82 -3.74
C ASP A 47 -3.05 -15.92 -2.25
N PHE A 48 -2.67 -14.91 -1.47
CA PHE A 48 -2.86 -14.88 -0.01
C PHE A 48 -3.37 -13.49 0.41
N PRO A 49 -4.67 -13.22 0.23
CA PRO A 49 -5.24 -11.88 0.45
C PRO A 49 -5.41 -11.55 1.93
N GLU A 50 -5.64 -12.54 2.80
CA GLU A 50 -5.95 -12.34 4.23
C GLU A 50 -4.72 -12.11 5.11
N ARG A 51 -3.58 -11.75 4.52
CA ARG A 51 -2.35 -11.40 5.23
C ARG A 51 -2.51 -10.02 5.92
N GLY A 52 -1.57 -9.70 6.80
CA GLY A 52 -1.56 -8.41 7.51
C GLY A 52 -2.48 -8.36 8.74
N THR A 53 -2.41 -7.24 9.44
CA THR A 53 -3.16 -6.98 10.67
C THR A 53 -4.47 -6.28 10.35
N ARG A 54 -5.58 -6.74 10.92
CA ARG A 54 -6.87 -6.04 10.81
C ARG A 54 -6.85 -4.80 11.69
N ARG A 55 -7.24 -3.67 11.11
CA ARG A 55 -7.43 -2.37 11.79
C ARG A 55 -8.89 -1.95 11.69
N ASP A 56 -9.75 -2.85 12.16
CA ASP A 56 -11.20 -2.63 12.24
C ASP A 56 -11.56 -1.45 13.18
N ASP A 57 -10.61 -1.02 14.03
CA ASP A 57 -10.68 0.18 14.87
C ASP A 57 -10.66 1.50 14.08
N LEU A 58 -10.10 1.50 12.87
CA LEU A 58 -10.08 2.67 11.99
C LEU A 58 -11.22 2.61 10.96
N PHE A 59 -11.38 1.46 10.32
CA PHE A 59 -12.45 1.22 9.35
C PHE A 59 -12.75 -0.29 9.24
N PRO A 60 -14.02 -0.71 9.20
CA PRO A 60 -14.37 -2.13 9.09
C PRO A 60 -13.76 -2.81 7.86
N GLY A 61 -13.04 -3.92 8.07
CA GLY A 61 -12.40 -4.68 7.00
C GLY A 61 -11.04 -4.15 6.56
N LEU A 62 -10.59 -3.02 7.12
CA LEU A 62 -9.27 -2.45 6.83
C LEU A 62 -8.17 -3.41 7.31
N ARG A 63 -7.23 -3.68 6.41
CA ARG A 63 -6.03 -4.46 6.70
C ARG A 63 -4.80 -3.64 6.39
N VAL A 64 -3.77 -3.87 7.19
CA VAL A 64 -2.50 -3.19 7.05
C VAL A 64 -1.34 -4.17 7.14
N VAL A 65 -0.31 -3.92 6.33
CA VAL A 65 0.91 -4.71 6.36
C VAL A 65 2.12 -3.79 6.20
N GLY A 66 3.19 -4.11 6.92
CA GLY A 66 4.46 -3.43 6.78
C GLY A 66 5.28 -4.03 5.65
N PHE A 67 5.88 -3.17 4.82
CA PHE A 67 6.86 -3.53 3.82
C PHE A 67 8.21 -2.86 4.16
N GLU A 68 9.25 -3.68 4.29
CA GLU A 68 10.64 -3.28 4.61
C GLU A 68 10.79 -2.36 5.84
N GLY A 69 9.85 -2.43 6.78
CA GLY A 69 9.85 -1.60 8.00
C GLY A 69 9.72 -0.09 7.74
N ARG A 70 9.40 0.33 6.51
CA ARG A 70 9.35 1.74 6.11
C ARG A 70 8.05 2.14 5.43
N VAL A 71 7.33 1.16 4.87
CA VAL A 71 6.08 1.39 4.14
C VAL A 71 4.96 0.65 4.85
N THR A 72 3.84 1.32 5.07
CA THR A 72 2.59 0.72 5.54
C THR A 72 1.62 0.68 4.37
N LEU A 73 1.20 -0.51 3.98
CA LEU A 73 0.24 -0.73 2.92
C LEU A 73 -1.14 -0.95 3.56
N ALA A 74 -2.11 -0.10 3.21
CA ALA A 74 -3.48 -0.18 3.71
C ALA A 74 -4.41 -0.68 2.59
N PHE A 75 -5.17 -1.73 2.84
CA PHE A 75 -5.97 -2.40 1.82
C PHE A 75 -7.25 -3.04 2.37
N LEU A 76 -8.18 -3.33 1.46
CA LEU A 76 -9.40 -4.09 1.71
C LEU A 76 -9.37 -5.40 0.93
N VAL A 77 -9.93 -6.45 1.52
CA VAL A 77 -10.11 -7.75 0.86
C VAL A 77 -11.58 -7.92 0.55
N GLY A 78 -11.92 -7.93 -0.74
CA GLY A 78 -13.24 -8.26 -1.26
C GLY A 78 -13.38 -9.75 -1.59
N ALA A 79 -14.49 -10.11 -2.24
CA ALA A 79 -14.79 -11.50 -2.60
C ALA A 79 -13.75 -12.08 -3.60
N ASP A 80 -13.27 -11.26 -4.52
CA ASP A 80 -12.38 -11.65 -5.63
C ASP A 80 -11.25 -10.64 -5.86
N THR A 81 -11.15 -9.61 -5.03
CA THR A 81 -10.25 -8.47 -5.21
C THR A 81 -9.51 -8.10 -3.92
N VAL A 82 -8.31 -7.57 -4.07
CA VAL A 82 -7.55 -6.90 -3.00
C VAL A 82 -7.30 -5.47 -3.45
N SER A 83 -7.89 -4.52 -2.76
CA SER A 83 -7.85 -3.10 -3.11
C SER A 83 -6.92 -2.35 -2.17
N PHE A 84 -5.75 -1.96 -2.65
CA PHE A 84 -4.82 -1.10 -1.93
C PHE A 84 -5.32 0.34 -1.98
N LEU A 85 -5.67 0.87 -0.80
CA LEU A 85 -6.23 2.21 -0.64
C LEU A 85 -5.12 3.25 -0.47
N ARG A 86 -4.09 2.94 0.33
CA ARG A 86 -2.98 3.86 0.64
C ARG A 86 -1.65 3.13 0.78
N ILE A 87 -0.57 3.81 0.43
CA ILE A 87 0.82 3.33 0.52
C ILE A 87 1.65 4.38 1.28
N LEU A 88 1.74 4.23 2.60
CA LEU A 88 2.28 5.26 3.48
C LEU A 88 3.76 5.01 3.75
N TYR A 89 4.62 5.95 3.37
CA TYR A 89 6.07 5.88 3.62
C TYR A 89 6.49 6.68 4.85
N GLY A 90 7.49 6.17 5.59
CA GLY A 90 8.25 6.92 6.58
C GLY A 90 7.55 7.16 7.91
N GLY A 91 6.68 6.24 8.35
CA GLY A 91 5.96 6.37 9.61
C GLY A 91 4.78 7.35 9.54
N ARG A 92 4.29 7.69 8.34
CA ARG A 92 3.00 8.35 8.18
C ARG A 92 1.90 7.44 8.73
N ASP A 93 1.22 7.93 9.75
CA ASP A 93 0.18 7.20 10.47
C ASP A 93 -1.10 7.05 9.64
N LEU A 94 -1.80 5.93 9.83
CA LEU A 94 -3.09 5.66 9.21
C LEU A 94 -4.19 6.63 9.68
N GLY A 95 -3.93 7.43 10.72
CA GLY A 95 -4.86 8.44 11.23
C GLY A 95 -5.29 9.48 10.19
N ALA A 96 -4.55 9.64 9.09
CA ALA A 96 -4.95 10.50 7.98
C ALA A 96 -6.10 9.93 7.12
N LEU A 97 -6.48 8.66 7.30
CA LEU A 97 -7.66 8.07 6.66
C LEU A 97 -8.98 8.47 7.35
N ALA A 98 -8.92 9.08 8.54
CA ALA A 98 -10.09 9.45 9.33
C ALA A 98 -10.61 10.87 9.08
N ALA A 99 -10.13 11.57 8.04
CA ALA A 99 -10.53 12.95 7.75
C ALA A 99 -11.19 13.07 6.37
N THR A 100 -12.43 12.59 6.28
CA THR A 100 -13.42 13.18 5.37
C THR A 100 -14.76 13.17 6.10
N GLU A 101 -15.11 14.30 6.73
CA GLU A 101 -16.49 14.68 7.00
C GLU A 101 -17.10 15.30 5.74
#